data_AF-A0A399WZJ4-F1
#
_entry.id   AF-A0A399WZJ4-F1
#
_cell.length_a   1.000
_cell.length_b   1.000
_cell.length_c   1.000
_cell.angle_alpha   90.00
_cell.angle_beta   90.00
_cell.angle_gamma   90.00
#
_symmetry.space_group_name_H-M   'P 1'
#
loop_
_entity.id
_entity.type
_entity.pdbx_description
1 polymer ?
#
loop_
_entity_poly.entity_id
_entity_poly.type
_entity_poly.pdbx_seq_one_letter_code
_entity_poly.pdbx_strand_id
1 'polypeptide(L)'
;MMLEEFVRSTLAVVSRKGIGEFAPTLCVPVREHVAVIAGIPEGVDHREAIQNVIRRNSLENEELLFSLLTGAQEVTVGHWKLDGATRFAQIDLSSEEPVVEYNVPCGWWTLSPPE
;
A
#
# COMPACT_ATOMS: atom_id res chain seq x y z
N MET A 1 1.13 12.28 -7.29
CA MET A 1 0.87 10.95 -7.85
C MET A 1 -0.52 10.53 -7.42
N MET A 2 -1.34 10.03 -8.33
CA MET A 2 -2.72 9.59 -8.03
C MET A 2 -2.75 8.10 -7.67
N LEU A 3 -3.78 7.66 -6.93
CA LEU A 3 -3.99 6.26 -6.57
C LEU A 3 -3.96 5.34 -7.79
N GLU A 4 -4.61 5.75 -8.87
CA GLU A 4 -4.73 4.98 -10.12
C GLU A 4 -3.36 4.79 -10.81
N GLU A 5 -2.47 5.78 -10.74
CA GLU A 5 -1.11 5.69 -11.26
C GLU A 5 -0.25 4.73 -10.43
N PHE A 6 -0.44 4.77 -9.11
CA PHE A 6 0.28 3.90 -8.19
C PHE A 6 -0.20 2.44 -8.25
N VAL A 7 -1.49 2.21 -8.49
CA VAL A 7 -2.05 0.88 -8.81
C VAL A 7 -1.41 0.31 -10.08
N ARG A 8 -1.32 1.09 -11.16
CA ARG A 8 -0.67 0.64 -12.40
C ARG A 8 0.79 0.28 -12.19
N SER A 9 1.50 1.09 -11.40
CA SER A 9 2.90 0.83 -11.04
C SER A 9 3.04 -0.47 -10.23
N THR A 10 2.13 -0.69 -9.27
CA THR A 10 2.06 -1.91 -8.47
C THR A 10 1.81 -3.14 -9.34
N LEU A 11 0.84 -3.09 -10.25
CA LEU A 11 0.58 -4.16 -11.23
C LEU A 11 1.80 -4.46 -12.11
N ALA A 12 2.51 -3.43 -12.58
CA ALA A 12 3.71 -3.63 -13.38
C ALA A 12 4.83 -4.34 -12.60
N VAL A 13 4.96 -4.05 -11.30
CA VAL A 13 5.93 -4.73 -10.42
C VAL A 13 5.53 -6.20 -10.23
N VAL A 14 4.27 -6.46 -9.87
CA VAL A 14 3.76 -7.82 -9.68
C VAL A 14 3.88 -8.65 -10.96
N SER A 15 3.53 -8.09 -12.12
CA SER A 15 3.63 -8.77 -13.41
C SER A 15 5.07 -9.16 -13.76
N ARG A 16 6.07 -8.37 -13.35
CA ARG A 16 7.48 -8.61 -13.66
C ARG A 16 8.17 -9.56 -12.69
N LYS A 17 7.84 -9.49 -11.39
CA LYS A 17 8.54 -10.22 -10.32
C LYS A 17 7.74 -11.38 -9.75
N GLY A 18 6.45 -11.46 -10.07
CA GLY A 18 5.52 -12.33 -9.38
C GLY A 18 5.16 -11.79 -7.99
N ILE A 19 4.06 -12.29 -7.46
CA ILE A 19 3.54 -11.87 -6.15
C ILE A 19 4.39 -12.40 -4.98
N GLY A 20 5.05 -13.55 -5.15
CA GLY A 20 5.91 -14.13 -4.11
C GLY A 20 7.13 -13.27 -3.76
N GLU A 21 7.56 -12.41 -4.68
CA GLU A 21 8.64 -11.44 -4.46
C GLU A 21 8.10 -10.03 -4.19
N PHE A 22 6.79 -9.86 -4.05
CA PHE A 22 6.18 -8.57 -3.79
C PHE A 22 6.39 -8.17 -2.33
N ALA A 23 7.12 -7.08 -2.12
CA ALA A 23 7.36 -6.49 -0.81
C ALA A 23 6.50 -5.23 -0.64
N PRO A 24 5.98 -4.95 0.58
CA PRO A 24 5.25 -3.74 0.84
C PRO A 24 6.06 -2.50 0.45
N THR A 25 5.41 -1.54 -0.18
CA THR A 25 6.03 -0.32 -0.70
C THR A 25 5.32 0.89 -0.10
N LEU A 26 6.10 1.90 0.26
CA LEU A 26 5.64 3.20 0.74
C LEU A 26 6.23 4.27 -0.18
N CYS A 27 5.39 5.17 -0.67
CA CYS A 27 5.77 6.36 -1.39
C CYS A 27 5.30 7.58 -0.62
N VAL A 28 6.20 8.54 -0.51
CA VAL A 28 6.01 9.83 0.15
C VAL A 28 6.23 10.90 -0.92
N PRO A 29 5.17 11.32 -1.65
CA PRO A 29 5.32 12.17 -2.84
C PRO A 29 6.02 13.49 -2.55
N VAL A 30 5.72 14.11 -1.40
CA VAL A 30 6.31 15.40 -0.99
C VAL A 30 7.80 15.33 -0.71
N ARG A 31 8.33 14.13 -0.40
CA ARG A 31 9.75 13.88 -0.18
C ARG A 31 10.45 13.29 -1.41
N GLU A 32 9.73 13.13 -2.52
CA GLU A 32 10.18 12.39 -3.72
C GLU A 32 10.77 11.02 -3.36
N HIS A 33 10.22 10.39 -2.32
CA HIS A 33 10.80 9.20 -1.71
C HIS A 33 9.91 7.99 -1.94
N VAL A 34 10.53 6.88 -2.37
CA VAL A 34 9.91 5.56 -2.45
C VAL A 34 10.77 4.59 -1.68
N ALA A 35 10.16 3.90 -0.72
CA ALA A 35 10.80 2.91 0.12
C ALA A 35 10.10 1.56 -0.04
N VAL A 36 10.89 0.50 -0.21
CA VAL A 36 10.40 -0.87 -0.04
C VAL A 36 10.64 -1.28 1.40
N ILE A 37 9.61 -1.76 2.07
CA ILE A 37 9.70 -2.28 3.44
C ILE A 37 10.21 -3.72 3.34
N ALA A 38 11.53 -3.84 3.33
CA ALA A 38 12.23 -5.12 3.29
C ALA A 38 12.42 -5.71 4.70
N GLY A 39 12.67 -7.02 4.75
CA GLY A 39 13.03 -7.70 5.99
C GLY A 39 11.89 -7.86 7.00
N ILE A 40 10.63 -7.81 6.54
CA ILE A 40 9.49 -8.19 7.38
C ILE A 40 9.61 -9.70 7.64
N PRO A 41 9.72 -10.15 8.91
CA PRO A 41 9.82 -11.56 9.23
C PRO A 41 8.61 -12.36 8.75
N GLU A 42 8.82 -13.63 8.43
CA GLU A 42 7.72 -14.54 8.08
C GLU A 42 6.69 -14.60 9.21
N GLY A 43 5.41 -14.51 8.86
CA GLY A 43 4.29 -14.50 9.81
C GLY A 43 3.96 -13.13 10.41
N VAL A 44 4.71 -12.07 10.11
CA VAL A 44 4.34 -10.70 10.49
C VAL A 44 3.32 -10.15 9.50
N ASP A 45 2.23 -9.57 10.03
CA ASP A 45 1.20 -8.94 9.21
C ASP A 45 1.75 -7.65 8.55
N HIS A 46 1.77 -7.64 7.22
CA HIS A 46 2.18 -6.49 6.43
C HIS A 46 1.33 -5.24 6.71
N ARG A 47 0.06 -5.43 7.08
CA ARG A 47 -0.88 -4.36 7.45
C ARG A 47 -0.44 -3.62 8.70
N GLU A 48 0.13 -4.34 9.67
CA GLU A 48 0.70 -3.74 10.86
C GLU A 48 2.06 -3.12 10.58
N ALA A 49 2.90 -3.82 9.80
CA ALA A 49 4.25 -3.38 9.46
C ALA A 49 4.27 -2.00 8.77
N ILE A 50 3.39 -1.77 7.78
CA ILE A 50 3.31 -0.47 7.08
C ILE A 50 2.93 0.66 8.03
N GLN A 51 1.94 0.45 8.90
CA GLN A 51 1.50 1.46 9.86
C GLN A 51 2.60 1.75 10.90
N ASN A 52 3.33 0.72 11.34
CA ASN A 52 4.47 0.89 12.23
C ASN A 52 5.62 1.66 11.58
N VAL A 53 5.89 1.44 10.29
CA VAL A 53 6.89 2.23 9.53
C VAL A 53 6.48 3.69 9.44
N ILE A 54 5.20 3.98 9.16
CA ILE A 54 4.68 5.35 9.08
C ILE A 54 4.87 6.07 10.43
N ARG A 55 4.49 5.45 11.54
CA ARG A 55 4.66 6.01 12.90
C ARG A 55 6.14 6.22 13.26
N ARG A 56 6.99 5.20 13.05
CA ARG A 56 8.42 5.26 13.40
C ARG A 56 9.20 6.34 12.65
N ASN A 57 8.73 6.72 11.47
CA ASN A 57 9.35 7.76 10.64
C ASN A 57 8.61 9.11 10.71
N SER A 58 7.61 9.24 11.61
CA SER A 58 6.80 10.44 11.79
C SER A 58 6.15 10.94 10.48
N LEU A 59 5.63 10.00 9.68
CA LEU A 59 5.03 10.27 8.38
C LEU A 59 3.50 10.44 8.44
N GLU A 60 2.91 10.41 9.63
CA GLU A 60 1.45 10.51 9.85
C GLU A 60 0.86 11.82 9.31
N ASN A 61 1.68 12.87 9.26
CA ASN A 61 1.33 14.20 8.78
C ASN A 61 1.75 14.44 7.33
N GLU A 62 1.92 13.38 6.55
CA GLU A 62 2.25 13.48 5.12
C GLU A 62 1.23 12.77 4.26
N GLU A 63 1.14 13.19 3.00
CA GLU A 63 0.43 12.42 1.98
C GLU A 63 1.26 11.17 1.65
N LEU A 64 0.63 10.00 1.67
CA LEU A 64 1.30 8.72 1.47
C LEU A 64 0.56 7.87 0.45
N LEU A 65 1.32 7.16 -0.36
CA LEU A 65 0.83 6.07 -1.19
C LEU A 65 1.51 4.80 -0.73
N PHE A 66 0.78 3.70 -0.60
CA PHE A 66 1.37 2.44 -0.18
C PHE A 66 0.71 1.26 -0.87
N SER A 67 1.46 0.17 -0.98
CA SER A 67 0.95 -1.11 -1.47
C SER A 67 1.53 -2.24 -0.65
N LEU A 68 0.72 -3.25 -0.35
CA LEU A 68 1.12 -4.38 0.50
C LEU A 68 0.27 -5.61 0.19
N LEU A 69 0.82 -6.79 0.47
CA LEU A 69 0.01 -8.01 0.48
C LEU A 69 -1.01 -7.94 1.63
N THR A 70 -2.27 -8.21 1.30
CA THR A 70 -3.34 -8.39 2.29
C THR A 70 -3.93 -9.79 2.27
N GLY A 71 -3.50 -10.63 1.33
CA GLY A 71 -3.78 -12.05 1.24
C GLY A 71 -2.78 -12.74 0.32
N ALA A 72 -2.94 -14.05 0.11
CA ALA A 72 -2.01 -14.84 -0.69
C ALA A 72 -1.92 -14.37 -2.16
N GLN A 73 -3.05 -13.94 -2.74
CA GLN A 73 -3.16 -13.42 -4.11
C GLN A 73 -3.78 -12.02 -4.12
N GLU A 74 -3.59 -11.25 -3.04
CA GLU A 74 -4.29 -9.98 -2.86
C GLU A 74 -3.33 -8.88 -2.42
N VAL A 75 -3.38 -7.76 -3.13
CA VAL A 75 -2.64 -6.55 -2.81
C VAL A 75 -3.62 -5.43 -2.49
N THR A 76 -3.47 -4.79 -1.33
CA THR A 76 -4.13 -3.51 -1.07
C THR A 76 -3.20 -2.38 -1.45
N VAL A 77 -3.75 -1.39 -2.14
CA VAL A 77 -3.11 -0.12 -2.45
C VAL A 77 -3.89 0.99 -1.76
N GLY A 78 -3.21 1.86 -1.02
CA GLY A 78 -3.84 2.98 -0.34
C GLY A 78 -3.23 4.32 -0.72
N HIS A 79 -4.08 5.34 -0.72
CA HIS A 79 -3.72 6.74 -0.84
C HIS A 79 -4.23 7.46 0.39
N TRP A 80 -3.33 7.72 1.32
CA TRP A 80 -3.55 8.50 2.53
C TRP A 80 -3.35 9.98 2.23
N LYS A 81 -4.36 10.79 2.51
CA LYS A 81 -4.34 12.23 2.29
C LYS A 81 -4.55 12.96 3.62
N LEU A 82 -3.92 14.13 3.73
CA LEU A 82 -4.00 14.98 4.91
C LEU A 82 -5.38 15.61 5.13
N ASP A 83 -6.20 15.68 4.08
CA ASP A 83 -7.58 16.16 4.16
C ASP A 83 -8.56 15.09 4.70
N GLY A 84 -8.05 13.92 5.08
CA GLY A 84 -8.83 12.81 5.63
C GLY A 84 -9.50 11.91 4.59
N ALA A 85 -9.38 12.21 3.29
CA ALA A 85 -9.90 11.37 2.22
C ALA A 85 -8.92 10.24 1.89
N THR A 86 -8.81 9.26 2.79
CA THR A 86 -8.05 8.04 2.48
C THR A 86 -8.84 7.17 1.52
N ARG A 87 -8.23 6.81 0.39
CA ARG A 87 -8.83 5.93 -0.62
C ARG A 87 -8.02 4.65 -0.73
N PHE A 88 -8.71 3.53 -0.89
CA PHE A 88 -8.10 2.22 -1.05
C PHE A 88 -8.54 1.59 -2.36
N ALA A 89 -7.66 0.80 -2.94
CA ALA A 89 -7.95 -0.12 -4.01
C ALA A 89 -7.45 -1.52 -3.60
N GLN A 90 -8.16 -2.54 -4.04
CA GLN A 90 -7.79 -3.93 -3.85
C GLN A 90 -7.52 -4.54 -5.22
N ILE A 91 -6.41 -5.24 -5.32
CA ILE A 91 -6.00 -5.96 -6.53
C ILE A 91 -6.08 -7.44 -6.22
N ASP A 92 -6.98 -8.13 -6.90
CA ASP A 92 -7.07 -9.59 -6.90
C ASP A 92 -6.25 -10.15 -8.06
N LEU A 93 -5.30 -11.02 -7.71
CA LEU A 93 -4.34 -11.66 -8.61
C LEU A 93 -4.59 -13.17 -8.71
N SER A 94 -5.79 -13.65 -8.35
CA SER A 94 -6.16 -15.07 -8.42
C SER A 94 -6.42 -15.56 -9.84
N SER A 95 -6.70 -14.65 -10.78
CA SER A 95 -6.89 -14.92 -12.21
C SER A 95 -5.69 -14.49 -13.06
N GLU A 96 -5.62 -14.95 -14.30
CA GLU A 96 -4.60 -14.51 -15.28
C GLU A 96 -4.66 -12.99 -15.52
N GLU A 97 -5.86 -12.42 -15.56
CA GLU A 97 -6.08 -10.98 -15.62
C GLU A 97 -6.35 -10.43 -14.22
N PRO A 98 -5.54 -9.48 -13.71
CA PRO A 98 -5.77 -8.84 -12.41
C PRO A 98 -7.09 -8.06 -12.38
N VAL A 99 -7.86 -8.24 -11.32
CA VAL A 99 -9.08 -7.45 -11.08
C VAL A 99 -8.77 -6.36 -10.06
N VAL A 100 -9.15 -5.11 -10.36
CA VAL A 100 -8.95 -3.97 -9.46
C VAL A 100 -10.30 -3.40 -9.03
N GLU A 101 -10.53 -3.38 -7.73
CA GLU A 101 -11.67 -2.70 -7.11
C GLU A 101 -11.20 -1.44 -6.39
N TYR A 102 -11.90 -0.31 -6.62
CA TYR A 102 -11.55 0.99 -6.01
C TYR A 102 -12.57 1.40 -4.96
N ASN A 103 -12.13 2.22 -4.01
CA ASN A 103 -12.90 2.71 -2.87
C ASN A 103 -13.40 1.58 -1.96
N VAL A 104 -12.59 0.53 -1.82
CA VAL A 104 -12.89 -0.57 -0.89
C VAL A 104 -12.81 -0.08 0.56
N PRO A 105 -13.71 -0.53 1.45
CA PRO A 105 -13.59 -0.26 2.87
C PRO A 105 -12.34 -0.96 3.43
N CYS A 106 -11.60 -0.26 4.29
CA CYS A 106 -10.34 -0.77 4.83
C CYS A 106 -10.37 -0.76 6.37
N GLY A 107 -10.98 -1.79 6.96
CA GLY A 107 -11.19 -1.87 8.41
C GLY A 107 -9.93 -2.11 9.24
N TRP A 108 -8.83 -2.54 8.62
CA TRP A 108 -7.55 -2.77 9.29
C TRP A 108 -6.66 -1.52 9.35
N TRP A 109 -6.99 -0.50 8.55
CA TRP A 109 -6.26 0.75 8.54
C TRP A 109 -6.73 1.63 9.70
N THR A 110 -5.81 1.92 10.63
CA THR A 110 -6.16 2.56 11.92
C THR A 110 -5.58 3.95 12.10
N LEU A 111 -4.71 4.39 11.20
CA LEU A 111 -4.18 5.75 11.26
C LEU A 111 -5.34 6.73 11.05
N SER A 112 -5.32 7.82 11.81
CA SER A 112 -6.26 8.94 11.67
C SER A 112 -5.52 10.17 11.14
N PRO A 113 -6.17 11.01 10.30
CA PRO A 113 -5.57 12.25 9.84
C PRO A 113 -5.16 13.11 11.03
N PRO A 114 -4.12 13.94 10.90
CA PRO A 114 -3.80 14.92 11.94
C PRO A 114 -5.03 15.78 12.30
N GLU A 115 -5.24 16.00 13.60
CA GLU A 115 -6.24 16.94 14.13
C GLU A 115 -5.92 18.40 13.79
#